data_AF-A0A7X9ZKY5-F1
#
_entry.id   AF-A0A7X9ZKY5-F1
#
_cell.length_a   1.000
_cell.length_b   1.000
_cell.length_c   1.000
_cell.angle_alpha   90.00
_cell.angle_beta   90.00
_cell.angle_gamma   90.00
#
_symmetry.space_group_name_H-M   'P 1'
#
loop_
_entity.id
_entity.type
_entity.pdbx_description
1 polymer ?
#
loop_
_entity_poly.entity_id
_entity_poly.type
_entity_poly.pdbx_seq_one_letter_code
_entity_poly.pdbx_strand_id
1 'polypeptide(L)'
;MTKRTDLNPDVLEVLWDQYCRAIKYQRVNNDITVQMTFDEFLGLWSRSRIGTITSKLAIGQKTLAAYLTGPFRPVCSWVCREAMVRGGTMTAQDAKIRTADESRKLFRFQAGDQHSPASKARIGASKAGKKQTPEQIAKRTAARVATMAAKRAERMGGAA
;
A
#
# COMPACT_ATOMS: atom_id res chain seq x y z
N MET A 1 1.35 9.00 24.53
CA MET A 1 0.29 8.08 24.04
C MET A 1 -1.05 8.76 24.20
N THR A 2 -1.95 8.58 23.24
CA THR A 2 -3.33 9.07 23.29
C THR A 2 -4.16 8.13 24.18
N LYS A 3 -4.86 8.65 25.18
CA LYS A 3 -5.76 7.85 26.03
C LYS A 3 -7.22 8.11 25.66
N ARG A 4 -8.10 7.14 25.94
CA ARG A 4 -9.56 7.28 25.71
C ARG A 4 -10.16 8.51 26.40
N THR A 5 -9.71 8.78 27.63
CA THR A 5 -10.18 9.89 28.46
C THR A 5 -9.92 11.26 27.86
N ASP A 6 -8.97 11.36 26.93
CA ASP A 6 -8.49 12.62 26.38
C ASP A 6 -9.21 12.99 25.07
N LEU A 7 -10.14 12.15 24.61
CA LEU A 7 -10.79 12.27 23.31
C LEU A 7 -12.28 12.58 23.44
N ASN A 8 -12.79 13.40 22.52
CA ASN A 8 -14.22 13.60 22.34
C ASN A 8 -14.90 12.24 22.00
N PRO A 9 -16.05 11.90 22.62
CA PRO A 9 -16.80 10.69 22.33
C PRO A 9 -17.02 10.39 20.84
N ASP A 10 -17.33 11.40 20.03
CA ASP A 10 -17.58 11.23 18.61
C ASP A 10 -16.30 10.85 17.85
N VAL A 11 -15.16 11.42 18.25
CA VAL A 11 -13.85 11.05 17.70
C VAL A 11 -13.47 9.63 18.13
N LEU A 12 -13.82 9.24 19.36
CA LEU A 12 -13.61 7.90 19.87
C LEU A 12 -14.41 6.86 19.07
N GLU A 13 -15.67 7.15 18.75
CA GLU A 13 -16.52 6.31 17.89
C GLU A 13 -15.90 6.13 16.50
N VAL A 14 -15.44 7.22 15.87
CA VAL A 14 -14.76 7.16 14.57
C VAL A 14 -13.50 6.28 14.63
N LEU A 15 -12.71 6.40 15.69
CA LEU A 15 -11.49 5.59 15.87
C LEU A 15 -11.81 4.12 16.16
N TRP A 16 -12.90 3.85 16.89
CA TRP A 16 -13.40 2.50 17.12
C TRP A 16 -13.81 1.83 15.80
N ASP A 17 -14.51 2.55 14.93
CA ASP A 17 -14.85 2.10 13.59
C ASP A 17 -13.60 1.77 12.76
N GLN A 18 -12.55 2.61 12.85
CA GLN A 18 -11.29 2.33 12.17
C GLN A 18 -10.60 1.08 12.73
N TYR A 19 -10.65 0.86 14.04
CA TYR A 19 -10.11 -0.33 14.69
C TYR A 19 -10.82 -1.61 14.19
N CYS A 20 -12.16 -1.61 14.20
CA CYS A 20 -12.97 -2.70 13.66
C CYS A 20 -12.68 -2.98 12.18
N ARG A 21 -12.54 -1.92 11.36
CA ARG A 21 -12.16 -2.03 9.95
C ARG A 21 -10.76 -2.63 9.77
N ALA A 22 -9.80 -2.25 10.60
CA ALA A 22 -8.46 -2.80 10.56
C ALA A 22 -8.47 -4.30 10.85
N ILE A 23 -9.15 -4.73 11.92
CA ILE A 23 -9.30 -6.16 12.26
C ILE A 23 -9.93 -6.93 11.11
N LYS A 24 -11.06 -6.44 10.59
CA LYS A 24 -11.76 -7.08 9.47
C LYS A 24 -10.86 -7.19 8.24
N TYR A 25 -10.13 -6.14 7.90
CA TYR A 25 -9.27 -6.13 6.72
C TYR A 25 -8.13 -7.15 6.86
N GLN A 26 -7.44 -7.17 8.00
CA GLN A 26 -6.32 -8.10 8.23
C GLN A 26 -6.79 -9.56 8.24
N ARG A 27 -7.92 -9.85 8.90
CA ARG A 27 -8.49 -11.19 8.94
C ARG A 27 -8.93 -11.67 7.55
N VAL A 28 -9.69 -10.87 6.83
CA VAL A 28 -10.34 -11.31 5.57
C VAL A 28 -9.38 -11.31 4.37
N ASN A 29 -8.50 -10.32 4.26
CA ASN A 29 -7.67 -10.16 3.06
C ASN A 29 -6.26 -10.73 3.22
N ASN A 30 -5.73 -10.76 4.44
CA ASN A 30 -4.34 -11.13 4.70
C ASN A 30 -4.17 -12.41 5.51
N ASP A 31 -5.27 -12.98 6.03
CA ASP A 31 -5.25 -14.12 6.95
C ASP A 31 -4.38 -13.84 8.18
N ILE A 32 -4.59 -12.68 8.80
CA ILE A 32 -3.80 -12.22 9.95
C ILE A 32 -4.72 -11.96 11.13
N THR A 33 -4.31 -12.47 12.29
CA THR A 33 -4.98 -12.21 13.57
C THR A 33 -4.42 -10.94 14.21
N VAL A 34 -5.29 -9.99 14.53
CA VAL A 34 -4.87 -8.74 15.20
C VAL A 34 -4.86 -8.98 16.71
N GLN A 35 -3.66 -8.95 17.31
CA GLN A 35 -3.44 -9.06 18.75
C GLN A 35 -3.00 -7.70 19.30
N MET A 36 -3.92 -6.75 19.30
CA MET A 36 -3.78 -5.50 20.04
C MET A 36 -5.15 -5.10 20.55
N THR A 37 -5.19 -4.49 21.72
CA THR A 37 -6.38 -3.86 22.29
C THR A 37 -6.69 -2.54 21.57
N PHE A 38 -7.89 -2.01 21.82
CA PHE A 38 -8.24 -0.69 21.29
C PHE A 38 -7.37 0.43 21.88
N ASP A 39 -6.93 0.31 23.14
CA ASP A 39 -6.03 1.31 23.75
C ASP A 39 -4.66 1.33 23.09
N GLU A 40 -4.11 0.14 22.80
CA GLU A 40 -2.87 0.03 22.06
C GLU A 40 -3.03 0.59 20.63
N PHE A 41 -4.18 0.32 19.99
CA PHE A 41 -4.51 0.90 18.70
C PHE A 41 -4.57 2.44 18.73
N LEU A 42 -5.19 3.04 19.75
CA LEU A 42 -5.21 4.49 19.95
C LEU A 42 -3.80 5.05 20.14
N GLY A 43 -2.91 4.29 20.77
CA GLY A 43 -1.49 4.59 20.90
C GLY A 43 -0.76 4.78 19.56
N LEU A 44 -1.26 4.18 18.48
CA LEU A 44 -0.68 4.27 17.13
C LEU A 44 -1.04 5.58 16.41
N TRP A 45 -2.07 6.30 16.86
CA TRP A 45 -2.55 7.52 16.21
C TRP A 45 -1.78 8.75 16.67
N SER A 46 -1.24 9.50 15.71
CA SER A 46 -0.60 10.79 16.02
C SER A 46 -1.63 11.86 16.38
N ARG A 47 -1.26 12.76 17.29
CA ARG A 47 -2.10 13.90 17.69
C ARG A 47 -2.57 14.74 16.50
N SER A 48 -1.71 14.92 15.49
CA SER A 48 -2.06 15.65 14.26
C SER A 48 -3.19 14.98 13.46
N ARG A 49 -3.21 13.64 13.36
CA ARG A 49 -4.29 12.93 12.67
C ARG A 49 -5.59 12.98 13.46
N ILE A 50 -5.52 12.87 14.78
CA ILE A 50 -6.68 13.01 15.67
C ILE A 50 -7.24 14.44 15.55
N GLY A 51 -6.38 15.46 15.56
CA GLY A 51 -6.78 16.85 15.32
C GLY A 51 -7.46 17.01 13.95
N THR A 52 -6.94 16.37 12.90
CA THR A 52 -7.57 16.37 11.58
C THR A 52 -8.96 15.73 11.61
N ILE A 53 -9.13 14.57 12.25
CA ILE A 53 -10.44 13.92 12.41
C ILE A 53 -11.40 14.85 13.14
N THR A 54 -10.95 15.45 14.24
CA THR A 54 -11.73 16.39 15.05
C THR A 54 -12.20 17.57 14.21
N SER A 55 -11.29 18.22 13.46
CA SER A 55 -11.65 19.35 12.59
C SER A 55 -12.59 18.95 11.45
N LYS A 56 -12.41 17.77 10.83
CA LYS A 56 -13.30 17.30 9.76
C LYS A 56 -14.68 16.92 10.28
N LEU A 57 -14.74 16.31 11.46
CA LEU A 57 -16.00 16.01 12.12
C LEU A 57 -16.77 17.29 12.44
N ALA A 58 -16.10 18.33 12.96
CA ALA A 58 -16.72 19.63 13.25
C ALA A 58 -17.27 20.34 12.00
N ILE A 59 -16.65 20.15 10.83
CA ILE A 59 -17.17 20.68 9.54
C ILE A 59 -18.38 19.86 9.07
N GLY A 60 -18.36 18.55 9.30
CA GLY A 60 -19.49 17.66 9.05
C GLY A 60 -19.10 16.34 8.40
N GLN A 61 -20.02 15.38 8.49
CA GLN A 61 -19.79 13.97 8.19
C GLN A 61 -19.27 13.70 6.77
N LYS A 62 -19.73 14.48 5.77
CA LYS A 62 -19.27 14.33 4.38
C LYS A 62 -17.77 14.60 4.24
N THR A 63 -17.23 15.56 4.98
CA THR A 63 -15.80 15.90 4.89
C THR A 63 -14.93 14.88 5.61
N LEU A 64 -15.42 14.34 6.74
CA LEU A 64 -14.80 13.22 7.42
C LEU A 64 -14.79 11.97 6.53
N ALA A 65 -15.91 11.65 5.90
CA ALA A 65 -16.00 10.53 4.97
C ALA A 65 -15.00 10.66 3.81
N ALA A 66 -14.87 11.86 3.22
CA ALA A 66 -13.88 12.11 2.16
C ALA A 66 -12.44 11.88 2.66
N TYR A 67 -12.11 12.32 3.87
CA TYR A 67 -10.80 12.08 4.49
C TYR A 67 -10.53 10.59 4.75
N LEU A 68 -11.52 9.85 5.26
CA LEU A 68 -11.40 8.43 5.61
C LEU A 68 -11.51 7.47 4.43
N THR A 69 -11.93 7.94 3.25
CA THR A 69 -12.06 7.10 2.04
C THR A 69 -11.07 7.45 0.93
N GLY A 70 -10.46 8.63 1.00
CA GLY A 70 -9.52 9.13 -0.01
C GLY A 70 -8.23 8.31 -0.18
N PRO A 71 -7.40 8.68 -1.17
CA PRO A 71 -6.13 8.02 -1.47
C PRO A 71 -5.07 8.20 -0.37
N PHE A 72 -5.17 9.27 0.41
CA PHE A 72 -4.28 9.58 1.53
C PHE A 72 -4.91 9.31 2.90
N ARG A 73 -6.02 8.55 2.93
CA ARG A 73 -6.68 8.18 4.19
C ARG A 73 -5.72 7.49 5.14
N PRO A 74 -5.87 7.68 6.47
CA PRO A 74 -5.12 6.91 7.45
C PRO A 74 -5.54 5.43 7.40
N VAL A 75 -4.57 4.54 7.43
CA VAL A 75 -4.77 3.08 7.49
C VAL A 75 -3.84 2.46 8.52
N CYS A 76 -4.31 1.40 9.17
CA CYS A 76 -3.46 0.53 9.99
C CYS A 76 -2.68 -0.40 9.07
N SER A 77 -1.36 -0.20 9.01
CA SER A 77 -0.44 -0.96 8.18
C SER A 77 0.74 -1.44 9.03
N TRP A 78 1.65 -2.19 8.42
CA TRP A 78 2.82 -2.76 9.08
C TRP A 78 3.95 -1.75 9.17
N VAL A 79 4.80 -1.83 10.19
CA VAL A 79 6.00 -0.99 10.34
C VAL A 79 6.94 -1.12 9.14
N CYS A 80 7.23 -2.36 8.75
CA CYS A 80 8.00 -2.75 7.57
C CYS A 80 7.32 -3.91 6.83
N ARG A 81 7.89 -4.33 5.70
CA ARG A 81 7.33 -5.43 4.91
C ARG A 81 7.53 -6.77 5.61
N GLU A 82 8.68 -6.93 6.24
CA GLU A 82 9.17 -8.16 6.87
C GLU A 82 8.35 -8.52 8.10
N ALA A 83 7.80 -7.52 8.80
CA ALA A 83 6.88 -7.72 9.91
C ALA A 83 5.56 -8.37 9.46
N MET A 84 5.16 -8.20 8.19
CA MET A 84 3.95 -8.82 7.66
C MET A 84 4.19 -10.29 7.32
N VAL A 85 3.87 -11.17 8.26
CA VAL A 85 3.83 -12.62 8.05
C VAL A 85 2.39 -13.07 7.79
N ARG A 86 2.11 -13.64 6.61
CA ARG A 86 0.80 -14.23 6.29
C ARG A 86 0.51 -15.41 7.22
N GLY A 87 -0.72 -15.52 7.72
CA GLY A 87 -1.06 -16.49 8.77
C GLY A 87 -0.57 -16.10 10.17
N GLY A 88 0.13 -14.97 10.28
CA GLY A 88 0.72 -14.49 11.53
C GLY A 88 -0.21 -13.64 12.39
N THR A 89 0.40 -12.99 13.38
CA THR A 89 -0.27 -12.06 14.30
C THR A 89 0.25 -10.65 14.13
N MET A 90 -0.64 -9.65 14.13
CA MET A 90 -0.28 -8.24 14.13
C MET A 90 -0.38 -7.70 15.55
N THR A 91 0.76 -7.32 16.15
CA THR A 91 0.80 -6.66 17.47
C THR A 91 0.92 -5.15 17.34
N ALA A 92 0.81 -4.42 18.46
CA ALA A 92 0.97 -2.97 18.48
C ALA A 92 2.38 -2.51 18.05
N GLN A 93 3.40 -3.34 18.24
CA GLN A 93 4.79 -3.03 17.85
C GLN A 93 4.98 -3.15 16.33
N ASP A 94 4.26 -4.07 15.70
CA ASP A 94 4.34 -4.33 14.27
C ASP A 94 3.47 -3.38 13.45
N ALA A 95 2.57 -2.64 14.10
CA ALA A 95 1.56 -1.81 13.47
C ALA A 95 1.93 -0.33 13.48
N LYS A 96 1.48 0.39 12.45
CA LYS A 96 1.64 1.84 12.30
C LYS A 96 0.50 2.45 11.51
N ILE A 97 -0.06 3.56 12.01
CA ILE A 97 -0.97 4.39 11.22
C ILE A 97 -0.17 5.21 10.21
N ARG A 98 -0.41 4.94 8.93
CA ARG A 98 0.20 5.63 7.79
C ARG A 98 -0.85 5.98 6.75
N THR A 99 -0.47 6.70 5.71
CA THR A 99 -1.40 6.95 4.59
C THR A 99 -1.58 5.67 3.75
N ALA A 100 -2.75 5.52 3.12
CA ALA A 100 -3.00 4.39 2.22
C ALA A 100 -2.00 4.33 1.05
N ASP A 101 -1.54 5.48 0.55
CA ASP A 101 -0.50 5.54 -0.47
C ASP A 101 0.86 5.01 0.02
N GLU A 102 1.31 5.39 1.22
CA GLU A 102 2.54 4.86 1.81
C GLU A 102 2.45 3.35 2.07
N SER A 103 1.31 2.88 2.60
CA SER A 103 1.06 1.45 2.77
C SER A 103 1.14 0.72 1.42
N ARG A 104 0.52 1.28 0.38
CA ARG A 104 0.58 0.70 -0.97
C ARG A 104 2.02 0.64 -1.47
N LYS A 105 2.82 1.69 -1.28
CA LYS A 105 4.24 1.73 -1.68
C LYS A 105 5.09 0.71 -0.92
N LEU A 106 4.82 0.51 0.37
CA LEU A 106 5.53 -0.48 1.20
C LEU A 106 5.47 -1.89 0.60
N PHE A 107 4.31 -2.27 0.05
CA PHE A 107 4.06 -3.60 -0.51
C PHE A 107 4.17 -3.67 -2.04
N ARG A 108 4.64 -2.60 -2.71
CA ARG A 108 4.94 -2.66 -4.15
C ARG A 108 6.17 -3.52 -4.40
N PHE A 109 6.18 -4.25 -5.50
CA PHE A 109 7.38 -4.97 -5.95
C PHE A 109 8.55 -3.98 -6.10
N GLN A 110 9.67 -4.27 -5.43
CA GLN A 110 10.88 -3.45 -5.40
C GLN A 110 11.98 -4.13 -6.23
N ALA A 111 13.01 -3.34 -6.57
CA ALA A 111 14.19 -3.88 -7.24
C ALA A 111 14.86 -4.93 -6.34
N GLY A 112 15.12 -6.12 -6.88
CA GLY A 112 15.66 -7.26 -6.14
C GLY A 112 14.62 -8.27 -5.69
N ASP A 113 13.33 -7.90 -5.66
CA ASP A 113 12.27 -8.87 -5.36
C ASP A 113 12.21 -9.96 -6.45
N GLN A 114 11.96 -11.19 -6.01
CA GLN A 114 11.76 -12.33 -6.90
C GLN A 114 10.29 -12.73 -6.92
N HIS A 115 9.76 -12.99 -8.12
CA HIS A 115 8.44 -13.60 -8.24
C HIS A 115 8.46 -15.02 -7.66
N SER A 116 7.44 -15.36 -6.88
CA SER A 116 7.24 -16.75 -6.47
C SER A 116 7.04 -17.67 -7.69
N PRO A 117 7.38 -18.96 -7.60
CA PRO A 117 7.17 -19.92 -8.70
C PRO A 117 5.73 -19.91 -9.22
N ALA A 118 4.75 -19.84 -8.33
CA ALA A 118 3.33 -19.73 -8.68
C ALA A 118 3.02 -18.45 -9.47
N SER A 119 3.61 -17.32 -9.09
CA SER A 119 3.44 -16.05 -9.82
C SER A 119 4.08 -16.13 -11.20
N LYS A 120 5.29 -16.69 -11.31
CA LYS A 120 5.98 -16.94 -12.60
C LYS A 120 5.13 -17.83 -13.50
N ALA A 121 4.58 -18.92 -12.97
CA ALA A 121 3.72 -19.84 -13.72
C ALA A 121 2.45 -19.15 -14.23
N ARG A 122 1.77 -18.35 -13.39
CA ARG A 122 0.61 -17.54 -13.79
C ARG A 122 0.93 -16.54 -14.89
N ILE A 123 2.07 -15.84 -14.78
CA ILE A 123 2.54 -14.90 -15.80
C ILE A 123 2.84 -15.64 -17.11
N GLY A 124 3.48 -16.82 -17.02
CA GLY A 124 3.72 -17.69 -18.16
C GLY A 124 2.43 -18.10 -18.85
N ALA A 125 1.47 -18.63 -18.09
CA ALA A 125 0.17 -19.06 -18.59
C ALA A 125 -0.62 -17.90 -19.24
N SER A 126 -0.55 -16.69 -18.69
CA SER A 126 -1.28 -15.55 -19.26
C SER A 126 -0.73 -15.08 -20.61
N LYS A 127 0.54 -15.40 -20.90
CA LYS A 127 1.25 -15.05 -22.14
C LYS A 127 1.27 -16.21 -23.14
N ALA A 128 1.24 -17.45 -22.66
CA ALA A 128 1.25 -18.64 -23.50
C ALA A 128 0.10 -18.61 -24.52
N GLY A 129 0.39 -18.93 -25.78
CA GLY A 129 -0.60 -18.99 -26.87
C GLY A 129 -1.07 -17.64 -27.41
N LYS A 130 -0.75 -16.50 -26.79
CA LYS A 130 -1.14 -15.17 -27.30
C LYS A 130 -0.14 -14.69 -28.34
N LYS A 131 -0.58 -14.63 -29.60
CA LYS A 131 0.19 -14.03 -30.69
C LYS A 131 0.25 -12.51 -30.51
N GLN A 132 1.41 -11.93 -30.78
CA GLN A 132 1.56 -10.48 -30.82
C GLN A 132 0.82 -9.92 -32.04
N THR A 133 0.16 -8.77 -31.89
CA THR A 133 -0.49 -8.11 -33.04
C THR A 133 0.56 -7.57 -34.01
N PRO A 134 0.24 -7.40 -35.30
CA PRO A 134 1.15 -6.78 -36.27
C PRO A 134 1.69 -5.42 -35.80
N GLU A 135 0.85 -4.61 -35.16
CA GLU A 135 1.23 -3.32 -34.58
C GLU A 135 2.27 -3.45 -33.45
N GLN A 136 2.10 -4.43 -32.56
CA GLN A 136 3.07 -4.70 -31.49
C GLN A 136 4.41 -5.18 -32.06
N ILE A 137 4.37 -5.98 -33.12
CA ILE A 137 5.57 -6.45 -33.82
C ILE A 137 6.29 -5.26 -34.47
N ALA A 138 5.56 -4.42 -35.22
CA ALA A 138 6.12 -3.22 -35.86
C ALA A 138 6.76 -2.28 -34.84
N LYS A 139 6.06 -2.00 -33.72
CA LYS A 139 6.58 -1.16 -32.63
C LYS A 139 7.85 -1.74 -32.02
N ARG A 140 7.89 -3.05 -31.75
CA ARG A 140 9.08 -3.73 -31.21
C ARG A 140 10.25 -3.65 -32.18
N THR A 141 10.01 -3.87 -33.47
CA THR A 141 11.05 -3.83 -34.50
C THR A 141 11.62 -2.41 -34.62
N ALA A 142 10.77 -1.39 -34.69
CA ALA A 142 11.20 0.01 -34.74
C ALA A 142 12.05 0.39 -33.51
N ALA A 143 11.62 0.03 -32.30
CA ALA A 143 12.37 0.29 -31.08
C ALA A 143 13.75 -0.41 -31.07
N ARG A 144 13.81 -1.65 -31.56
CA ARG A 144 15.08 -2.40 -31.68
C ARG A 144 16.04 -1.72 -32.65
N VAL A 145 15.55 -1.30 -33.82
CA VAL A 145 16.36 -0.60 -34.83
C VAL A 145 16.90 0.73 -34.29
N ALA A 146 16.04 1.52 -33.64
CA ALA A 146 16.46 2.78 -33.01
C ALA A 146 17.54 2.57 -31.93
N THR A 147 17.37 1.54 -31.08
CA THR A 147 18.36 1.20 -30.05
C THR A 147 19.70 0.78 -30.66
N MET A 148 19.68 0.00 -31.75
CA MET A 148 20.90 -0.41 -32.45
C MET A 148 21.60 0.76 -33.12
N ALA A 149 20.84 1.69 -33.72
CA ALA A 149 21.38 2.91 -34.30
C ALA A 149 22.05 3.80 -33.24
N ALA A 150 21.39 4.00 -32.08
CA ALA A 150 21.96 4.75 -30.96
C ALA A 150 23.27 4.13 -30.45
N LYS A 151 23.29 2.81 -30.20
CA LYS A 151 24.51 2.10 -29.77
C LYS A 151 25.64 2.16 -30.80
N ARG A 152 25.31 2.14 -32.10
CA ARG A 152 26.31 2.26 -33.17
C ARG A 152 26.89 3.67 -33.23
N ALA A 153 26.04 4.69 -33.09
CA ALA A 153 26.47 6.09 -33.02
C ALA A 153 27.35 6.35 -31.79
N GLU A 154 27.00 5.84 -30.61
CA GLU A 154 27.83 5.92 -29.40
C GLU A 154 29.21 5.27 -29.58
N ARG A 155 29.26 4.07 -30.20
CA ARG A 155 30.54 3.39 -30.48
C ARG A 155 31.41 4.13 -31.49
N MET A 156 30.80 4.84 -32.44
CA MET A 156 31.52 5.63 -33.44
C MET A 156 31.93 7.02 -32.92
N GLY A 157 31.15 7.60 -32.00
CA GLY A 157 31.43 8.90 -31.38
C GLY A 157 32.36 8.84 -30.16
N GLY A 158 32.45 7.69 -29.48
CA GLY A 158 33.39 7.46 -28.38
C GLY A 158 34.78 6.96 -28.81
N ALA A 159 35.04 6.93 -30.12
CA ALA A 159 36.34 6.59 -30.72
C ALA A 159 37.11 7.84 -31.22
N ALA A 160 36.75 9.03 -30.72
CA ALA A 160 37.42 10.30 -30.98
C ALA A 160 38.07 10.85 -29.71
#